data_AF-A0A376YG03-F1
#
_entry.id   AF-A0A376YG03-F1
#
_cell.length_a   1.000
_cell.length_b   1.000
_cell.length_c   1.000
_cell.angle_alpha   90.00
_cell.angle_beta   90.00
_cell.angle_gamma   90.00
#
_symmetry.space_group_name_H-M   'P 1'
#
loop_
_entity.id
_entity.type
_entity.pdbx_description
1 polymer ?
#
loop_
_entity_poly.entity_id
_entity_poly.type
_entity_poly.pdbx_seq_one_letter_code
_entity_poly.pdbx_strand_id
1 'polypeptide(L)'
;MFSDNVTNAWWFISLYLFLLIALTFVTFGKSNLMRFIAHHFNLEYSDRKLKMLDKKWRDIQLFKIINGINVSGIEDVRMIQQGLIDGKLKTSYFFLTRFWGDITKPPHIIKTIIVILASIIYILFACYIHNKQSAIVRDAIGIPYKNMMYYVYSDKVLLSFKNKTVKFNKTYSLADCKSLQKRIYKRHTS
;
A
#
# COMPACT_ATOMS: atom_id res chain seq x y z
N MET A 1 -23.07 -15.72 16.01
CA MET A 1 -22.69 -16.72 14.98
C MET A 1 -21.53 -16.12 14.20
N PHE A 2 -20.31 -16.57 14.51
CA PHE A 2 -19.05 -16.08 13.95
C PHE A 2 -18.86 -16.68 12.55
N SER A 3 -18.98 -15.88 11.48
CA SER A 3 -18.72 -16.33 10.11
C SER A 3 -18.08 -15.26 9.22
N ASP A 4 -17.28 -14.34 9.78
CA ASP A 4 -16.55 -13.33 8.99
C ASP A 4 -15.01 -13.48 9.11
N ASN A 5 -14.51 -14.44 9.88
CA ASN A 5 -13.07 -14.48 10.22
C ASN A 5 -12.21 -15.30 9.25
N VAL A 6 -12.79 -16.29 8.53
CA VAL A 6 -12.02 -17.19 7.66
C VAL A 6 -11.69 -16.54 6.32
N THR A 7 -12.60 -15.73 5.77
CA THR A 7 -12.41 -14.94 4.54
C THR A 7 -11.33 -13.88 4.71
N ASN A 8 -11.20 -13.30 5.90
CA ASN A 8 -10.17 -12.31 6.20
C ASN A 8 -8.75 -12.91 6.21
N ALA A 9 -8.57 -14.12 6.75
CA ALA A 9 -7.25 -14.77 6.81
C ALA A 9 -6.66 -15.04 5.43
N TRP A 10 -7.46 -15.57 4.49
CA TRP A 10 -7.03 -15.80 3.11
C TRP A 10 -6.72 -14.49 2.37
N TRP A 11 -7.47 -13.43 2.67
CA TRP A 11 -7.21 -12.10 2.13
C TRP A 11 -5.88 -11.52 2.66
N PHE A 12 -5.59 -11.67 3.96
CA PHE A 12 -4.31 -11.25 4.55
C PHE A 12 -3.12 -12.05 4.00
N ILE A 13 -3.26 -13.37 3.84
CA ILE A 13 -2.23 -14.23 3.23
C ILE A 13 -1.97 -13.83 1.79
N SER A 14 -3.03 -13.57 1.02
CA SER A 14 -2.93 -13.12 -0.38
C SER A 14 -2.30 -11.73 -0.48
N LEU A 15 -2.67 -10.80 0.40
CA LEU A 15 -2.07 -9.47 0.49
C LEU A 15 -0.59 -9.56 0.86
N TYR A 16 -0.23 -10.42 1.81
CA TYR A 16 1.15 -10.63 2.22
C TYR A 16 2.00 -11.22 1.09
N LEU A 17 1.52 -12.25 0.40
CA LEU A 17 2.17 -12.82 -0.79
C LEU A 17 2.29 -11.77 -1.90
N PHE A 18 1.25 -10.99 -2.15
CA PHE A 18 1.28 -9.92 -3.15
C PHE A 18 2.28 -8.83 -2.78
N LEU A 19 2.34 -8.40 -1.52
CA LEU A 19 3.32 -7.43 -1.04
C LEU A 19 4.75 -7.99 -1.12
N LEU A 20 4.96 -9.27 -0.84
CA LEU A 20 6.27 -9.92 -0.93
C LEU A 20 6.72 -10.05 -2.40
N ILE A 21 5.80 -10.38 -3.31
CA ILE A 21 6.02 -10.38 -4.76
C ILE A 21 6.28 -8.94 -5.24
N ALA A 22 5.47 -7.97 -4.85
CA ALA A 22 5.68 -6.57 -5.23
C ALA A 22 7.00 -6.03 -4.70
N LEU A 23 7.37 -6.36 -3.46
CA LEU A 23 8.63 -5.97 -2.84
C LEU A 23 9.81 -6.60 -3.59
N THR A 24 9.73 -7.88 -3.96
CA THR A 24 10.75 -8.54 -4.78
C THR A 24 10.82 -7.96 -6.19
N PHE A 25 9.69 -7.59 -6.80
CA PHE A 25 9.68 -6.87 -8.08
C PHE A 25 10.25 -5.46 -7.99
N VAL A 26 10.05 -4.74 -6.89
CA VAL A 26 10.59 -3.38 -6.69
C VAL A 26 12.09 -3.44 -6.36
N THR A 27 12.52 -4.39 -5.55
CA THR A 27 13.94 -4.53 -5.15
C THR A 27 14.80 -5.20 -6.20
N PHE A 28 14.28 -6.23 -6.88
CA PHE A 28 15.02 -6.93 -7.92
C PHE A 28 14.63 -6.45 -9.31
N GLY A 29 13.37 -6.15 -9.63
CA GLY A 29 12.96 -5.90 -11.03
C GLY A 29 12.86 -7.21 -11.84
N LYS A 30 11.95 -7.22 -12.83
CA LYS A 30 11.57 -8.44 -13.58
C LYS A 30 12.76 -9.20 -14.18
N SER A 31 13.76 -8.49 -14.69
CA SER A 31 14.96 -9.08 -15.31
C SER A 31 15.87 -9.77 -14.30
N ASN A 32 15.95 -9.26 -13.08
CA ASN A 32 16.93 -9.70 -12.10
C ASN A 32 16.47 -10.98 -11.40
N LEU A 33 15.16 -11.09 -11.15
CA LEU A 33 14.56 -12.31 -10.62
C LEU A 33 14.73 -13.47 -11.62
N MET A 34 14.48 -13.21 -12.91
CA MET A 34 14.65 -14.21 -13.97
C MET A 34 16.11 -14.67 -14.08
N ARG A 35 17.08 -13.76 -13.97
CA ARG A 35 18.52 -14.10 -13.96
C ARG A 35 18.94 -14.87 -12.71
N PHE A 36 18.35 -14.57 -11.55
CA PHE A 36 18.60 -15.31 -10.32
C PHE A 36 18.11 -16.75 -10.43
N ILE A 37 16.89 -16.94 -10.95
CA ILE A 37 16.32 -18.27 -11.24
C ILE A 37 17.17 -19.00 -12.27
N ALA A 38 17.54 -18.35 -13.38
CA ALA A 38 18.39 -18.94 -14.41
C ALA A 38 19.72 -19.45 -13.85
N HIS A 39 20.35 -18.68 -12.94
CA HIS A 39 21.57 -19.12 -12.27
C HIS A 39 21.35 -20.31 -11.34
N HIS A 40 20.24 -20.34 -10.58
CA HIS A 40 19.90 -21.49 -9.73
C HIS A 40 19.80 -22.80 -10.52
N PHE A 41 19.34 -22.72 -11.78
CA PHE A 41 19.28 -23.85 -12.71
C PHE A 41 20.53 -24.00 -13.61
N ASN A 42 21.64 -23.32 -13.30
CA ASN A 42 22.88 -23.33 -14.08
C ASN A 42 22.72 -22.98 -15.57
N LEU A 43 21.71 -22.16 -15.91
CA LEU A 43 21.52 -21.63 -17.26
C LEU A 43 22.48 -20.47 -17.48
N GLU A 44 23.66 -20.78 -18.04
CA GLU A 44 24.70 -19.80 -18.36
C GLU A 44 24.71 -19.39 -19.84
N TYR A 45 25.15 -18.17 -20.12
CA TYR A 45 25.44 -17.75 -21.49
C TYR A 45 26.66 -18.49 -22.05
N SER A 46 26.54 -19.02 -23.27
CA SER A 46 27.65 -19.66 -24.00
C SER A 46 28.73 -18.64 -24.43
N ASP A 47 28.31 -17.43 -24.82
CA ASP A 47 29.23 -16.37 -25.21
C ASP A 47 30.04 -15.82 -24.01
N ARG A 48 31.36 -15.79 -24.16
CA ARG A 48 32.29 -15.35 -23.11
C ARG A 48 32.11 -13.88 -22.69
N LYS A 49 31.80 -12.98 -23.64
CA LYS A 49 31.58 -11.56 -23.35
C LYS A 49 30.27 -11.38 -22.57
N LEU A 50 29.20 -12.07 -22.97
CA LEU A 50 27.92 -12.04 -22.26
C LEU A 50 28.05 -12.63 -20.86
N LYS A 51 28.77 -13.74 -20.69
CA LYS A 51 29.04 -14.34 -19.38
C LYS A 51 29.80 -13.39 -18.45
N MET A 52 30.78 -12.64 -18.96
CA MET A 52 31.51 -11.65 -18.18
C MET A 52 30.63 -10.47 -17.75
N LEU A 53 29.80 -9.95 -18.66
CA LEU A 53 28.86 -8.87 -18.36
C LEU A 53 27.84 -9.29 -17.29
N ASP A 54 27.34 -10.51 -17.39
CA ASP A 54 26.38 -11.06 -16.44
C ASP A 54 27.02 -11.27 -15.05
N LYS A 55 28.28 -11.70 -14.98
CA LYS A 55 29.03 -11.77 -13.71
C LYS A 55 29.22 -10.39 -13.07
N LYS A 56 29.72 -9.40 -13.82
CA LYS A 56 29.90 -8.03 -13.32
C LYS A 56 28.58 -7.46 -12.79
N TRP A 57 27.51 -7.69 -13.53
CA TRP A 57 26.18 -7.26 -13.15
C TRP A 57 25.70 -7.92 -11.86
N ARG A 58 25.92 -9.24 -11.69
CA ARG A 58 25.63 -9.95 -10.43
C ARG A 58 26.43 -9.41 -9.25
N ASP A 59 27.72 -9.16 -9.43
CA ASP A 59 28.59 -8.63 -8.37
C ASP A 59 28.06 -7.26 -7.88
N ILE A 60 27.64 -6.40 -8.81
CA ILE A 60 27.00 -5.12 -8.49
C ILE A 60 25.69 -5.33 -7.71
N GLN A 61 24.82 -6.26 -8.12
CA GLN A 61 23.57 -6.54 -7.40
C GLN A 61 23.81 -7.10 -5.99
N LEU A 62 24.76 -8.03 -5.86
CA LEU A 62 25.12 -8.61 -4.57
C LEU A 62 25.63 -7.52 -3.61
N PHE A 63 26.47 -6.62 -4.13
CA PHE A 63 26.93 -5.46 -3.36
C PHE A 63 25.78 -4.59 -2.85
N LYS A 64 24.78 -4.29 -3.70
CA LYS A 64 23.59 -3.53 -3.30
C LYS A 64 22.80 -4.21 -2.19
N ILE A 65 22.67 -5.54 -2.25
CA ILE A 65 21.91 -6.33 -1.27
C ILE A 65 22.60 -6.32 0.09
N ILE A 66 23.91 -6.59 0.10
CA ILE A 66 24.69 -6.72 1.33
C ILE A 66 24.83 -5.36 2.02
N ASN A 67 25.18 -4.31 1.25
CA ASN A 67 25.52 -3.01 1.82
C ASN A 67 24.33 -2.04 1.85
N GLY A 68 23.26 -2.32 1.11
CA GLY A 68 22.12 -1.41 0.98
C GLY A 68 22.41 -0.16 0.12
N ILE A 69 23.53 -0.15 -0.61
CA ILE A 69 24.04 1.00 -1.36
C ILE A 69 23.73 0.81 -2.84
N ASN A 70 22.98 1.74 -3.44
CA ASN A 70 22.61 1.64 -4.86
C ASN A 70 23.69 2.22 -5.77
N VAL A 71 24.27 1.38 -6.65
CA VAL A 71 25.41 1.70 -7.52
C VAL A 71 25.21 1.10 -8.93
N SER A 72 25.66 1.73 -10.02
CA SER A 72 25.54 1.12 -11.37
C SER A 72 26.84 0.62 -11.98
N GLY A 73 28.01 1.10 -11.53
CA GLY A 73 29.32 0.69 -12.03
C GLY A 73 30.05 -0.29 -11.11
N ILE A 74 30.89 -1.17 -11.68
CA ILE A 74 31.74 -2.06 -10.87
C ILE A 74 32.94 -1.28 -10.28
N GLU A 75 33.39 -0.23 -10.96
CA GLU A 75 34.42 0.69 -10.49
C GLU A 75 33.93 1.47 -9.26
N ASP A 76 32.69 1.96 -9.30
CA ASP A 76 32.04 2.63 -8.18
C ASP A 76 31.90 1.70 -6.97
N VAL A 77 31.54 0.43 -7.20
CA VAL A 77 31.48 -0.60 -6.14
C VAL A 77 32.83 -0.72 -5.46
N ARG A 78 33.93 -0.81 -6.23
CA ARG A 78 35.28 -0.91 -5.67
C ARG A 78 35.67 0.31 -4.85
N MET A 79 35.37 1.52 -5.34
CA MET A 79 35.67 2.77 -4.64
C MET A 79 34.90 2.85 -3.31
N ILE A 80 33.60 2.56 -3.32
CA ILE A 80 32.76 2.59 -2.11
C ILE A 80 33.20 1.50 -1.14
N GLN A 81 33.49 0.29 -1.63
CA GLN A 81 33.99 -0.80 -0.80
C GLN A 81 35.31 -0.45 -0.13
N GLN A 82 36.23 0.20 -0.85
CA GLN A 82 37.48 0.70 -0.26
C GLN A 82 37.20 1.74 0.83
N GLY A 83 36.29 2.69 0.60
CA GLY A 83 35.92 3.69 1.61
C GLY A 83 35.24 3.08 2.85
N LEU A 84 34.50 1.98 2.70
CA LEU A 84 33.93 1.21 3.82
C LEU A 84 35.02 0.48 4.62
N ILE A 85 35.99 -0.16 3.95
CA ILE A 85 37.12 -0.85 4.57
C ILE A 85 38.02 0.15 5.31
N ASP A 86 38.30 1.29 4.70
CA ASP A 86 39.10 2.37 5.28
C ASP A 86 38.39 3.09 6.45
N GLY A 87 37.14 2.74 6.75
CA GLY A 87 36.32 3.36 7.81
C GLY A 87 35.88 4.81 7.51
N LYS A 88 36.20 5.34 6.33
CA LYS A 88 35.80 6.69 5.88
C LYS A 88 34.30 6.78 5.59
N LEU A 89 33.71 5.66 5.21
CA LEU A 89 32.28 5.52 4.91
C LEU A 89 31.64 4.54 5.91
N LYS A 90 30.39 4.82 6.31
CA LYS A 90 29.55 3.90 7.07
C LYS A 90 28.33 3.52 6.24
N THR A 91 27.96 2.24 6.24
CA THR A 91 26.76 1.74 5.57
C THR A 91 25.48 2.43 6.02
N SER A 92 25.42 2.87 7.28
CA SER A 92 24.30 3.63 7.84
C SER A 92 23.99 4.92 7.10
N TYR A 93 24.99 5.59 6.53
CA TYR A 93 24.79 6.83 5.76
C TYR A 93 24.03 6.60 4.46
N PHE A 94 23.97 5.36 3.99
CA PHE A 94 23.39 5.00 2.71
C PHE A 94 22.09 4.23 2.82
N PHE A 95 21.56 4.01 4.03
CA PHE A 95 20.33 3.23 4.25
C PHE A 95 19.15 3.69 3.38
N LEU A 96 19.00 5.01 3.21
CA LEU A 96 17.95 5.59 2.38
C LEU A 96 18.24 5.44 0.87
N THR A 97 19.49 5.32 0.44
CA THR A 97 19.83 5.24 -0.99
C THR A 97 19.26 4.01 -1.69
N ARG A 98 18.92 2.97 -0.92
CA ARG A 98 18.17 1.80 -1.38
C ARG A 98 16.85 2.15 -2.07
N PHE A 99 16.18 3.22 -1.64
CA PHE A 99 14.88 3.64 -2.18
C PHE A 99 14.96 4.85 -3.12
N TRP A 100 16.03 5.64 -3.04
CA TRP A 100 16.09 6.98 -3.66
C TRP A 100 16.87 7.05 -4.98
N GLY A 101 17.58 5.98 -5.35
CA GLY A 101 18.27 5.89 -6.64
C GLY A 101 19.76 5.69 -6.51
N ASP A 102 20.43 5.56 -7.65
CA ASP A 102 21.87 5.35 -7.74
C ASP A 102 22.63 6.57 -7.23
N ILE A 103 23.53 6.39 -6.27
CA ILE A 103 24.23 7.46 -5.57
C ILE A 103 25.34 8.06 -6.44
N THR A 104 25.85 7.27 -7.39
CA THR A 104 26.93 7.72 -8.28
C THR A 104 26.39 8.46 -9.50
N LYS A 105 25.07 8.60 -9.62
CA LYS A 105 24.42 9.32 -10.71
C LYS A 105 23.60 10.49 -10.17
N PRO A 106 23.64 11.66 -10.84
CA PRO A 106 22.75 12.75 -10.48
C PRO A 106 21.30 12.29 -10.65
N PRO A 107 20.42 12.62 -9.69
CA PRO A 107 19.02 12.25 -9.77
C PRO A 107 18.39 12.83 -11.03
N HIS A 108 17.66 11.99 -11.77
CA HIS A 108 16.98 12.43 -12.98
C HIS A 108 15.77 13.31 -12.60
N ILE A 109 15.90 14.61 -12.79
CA ILE A 109 14.95 15.66 -12.35
C ILE A 109 13.49 15.28 -12.66
N ILE A 110 13.22 14.80 -13.88
CA ILE A 110 11.87 14.39 -14.31
C ILE A 110 11.29 13.26 -13.44
N LYS A 111 12.10 12.23 -13.09
CA LYS A 111 11.63 11.12 -12.26
C LYS A 111 11.33 11.58 -10.84
N THR A 112 12.15 12.47 -10.30
CA THR A 112 11.93 13.06 -8.98
C THR A 112 10.64 13.88 -8.96
N ILE A 113 10.40 14.70 -9.98
CA ILE A 113 9.17 15.49 -10.10
C ILE A 113 7.93 14.58 -10.15
N ILE A 114 7.97 13.49 -10.93
CA ILE A 114 6.87 12.53 -11.01
C ILE A 114 6.56 11.89 -9.65
N VAL A 115 7.59 11.50 -8.90
CA VAL A 115 7.43 10.89 -7.57
C VAL A 115 6.82 11.89 -6.58
N ILE A 116 7.28 13.15 -6.59
CA ILE A 116 6.72 14.22 -5.75
C ILE A 116 5.24 14.44 -6.09
N LEU A 117 4.92 14.53 -7.38
CA LEU A 117 3.56 14.80 -7.85
C LEU A 117 2.60 13.63 -7.51
N ALA A 118 3.05 12.38 -7.67
CA ALA A 118 2.31 11.20 -7.25
C ALA A 118 2.08 11.16 -5.72
N SER A 119 3.07 11.57 -4.93
CA SER A 119 2.96 11.64 -3.46
C SER A 119 1.93 12.68 -3.03
N ILE A 120 1.90 13.85 -3.67
CA ILE A 120 0.90 14.89 -3.42
C ILE A 120 -0.51 14.38 -3.77
N ILE A 121 -0.69 13.74 -4.92
CA ILE A 121 -1.98 13.15 -5.32
C ILE A 121 -2.45 12.11 -4.30
N TYR A 122 -1.54 11.26 -3.81
CA TYR A 122 -1.87 10.25 -2.80
C TYR A 122 -2.37 10.90 -1.49
N ILE A 123 -1.71 11.95 -1.01
CA ILE A 123 -2.12 12.69 0.18
C ILE A 123 -3.51 13.31 -0.03
N LEU A 124 -3.74 13.97 -1.17
CA LEU A 124 -5.04 14.55 -1.50
C LEU A 124 -6.15 13.50 -1.55
N PHE A 125 -5.85 12.32 -2.10
CA PHE A 125 -6.80 11.21 -2.16
C PHE A 125 -7.11 10.64 -0.76
N ALA A 126 -6.09 10.49 0.10
CA ALA A 126 -6.27 10.08 1.49
C ALA A 126 -7.12 11.09 2.27
N CYS A 127 -6.87 12.40 2.10
CA CYS A 127 -7.70 13.46 2.67
C CYS A 127 -9.13 13.43 2.14
N TYR A 128 -9.34 13.17 0.84
CA TYR A 128 -10.67 13.04 0.25
C TYR A 128 -11.45 11.86 0.83
N ILE A 129 -10.82 10.68 0.92
CA ILE A 129 -11.43 9.51 1.55
C ILE A 129 -11.74 9.80 3.02
N HIS A 130 -10.79 10.38 3.77
CA HIS A 130 -11.01 10.75 5.16
C HIS A 130 -12.16 11.73 5.33
N ASN A 131 -12.31 12.72 4.45
CA ASN A 131 -13.43 13.67 4.48
C ASN A 131 -14.79 13.02 4.13
N LYS A 132 -14.80 12.05 3.20
CA LYS A 132 -16.00 11.26 2.89
C LYS A 132 -16.36 10.29 4.01
N GLN A 133 -15.36 9.70 4.65
CA GLN A 133 -15.54 8.75 5.74
C GLN A 133 -15.88 9.45 7.06
N SER A 134 -15.34 10.64 7.34
CA SER A 134 -15.72 11.44 8.50
C SER A 134 -17.18 11.91 8.44
N ALA A 135 -17.78 12.04 7.25
CA ALA A 135 -19.23 12.22 7.11
C ALA A 135 -20.05 10.98 7.57
N ILE A 136 -19.42 9.80 7.67
CA ILE A 136 -19.99 8.55 8.20
C ILE A 136 -19.70 8.43 9.72
N VAL A 137 -18.99 9.38 10.35
CA VAL A 137 -18.44 9.21 11.71
C VAL A 137 -19.09 10.16 12.71
N ARG A 138 -20.10 9.60 13.39
CA ARG A 138 -20.16 9.51 14.87
C ARG A 138 -20.84 8.20 15.30
N ASP A 139 -20.56 7.08 14.61
CA ASP A 139 -21.22 5.76 14.80
C ASP A 139 -22.56 5.60 14.07
N ALA A 140 -22.80 6.36 12.98
CA ALA A 140 -24.04 6.25 12.22
C ALA A 140 -23.86 6.13 10.71
N ILE A 141 -24.56 5.18 10.12
CA ILE A 141 -24.71 5.07 8.66
C ILE A 141 -25.82 6.03 8.24
N GLY A 142 -25.46 7.03 7.42
CA GLY A 142 -26.40 7.96 6.80
C GLY A 142 -27.05 7.36 5.56
N ILE A 143 -28.34 7.00 5.61
CA ILE A 143 -29.11 6.48 4.48
C ILE A 143 -30.03 7.59 3.95
N PRO A 144 -29.80 8.12 2.74
CA PRO A 144 -30.71 9.08 2.11
C PRO A 144 -31.98 8.36 1.63
N TYR A 145 -33.16 8.90 1.95
CA TYR A 145 -34.42 8.42 1.38
C TYR A 145 -35.42 9.57 1.21
N LYS A 146 -35.79 9.84 -0.05
CA LYS A 146 -36.59 11.00 -0.46
C LYS A 146 -35.99 12.31 0.09
N ASN A 147 -36.74 13.07 0.90
CA ASN A 147 -36.32 14.35 1.48
C ASN A 147 -35.75 14.22 2.91
N MET A 148 -35.41 12.99 3.34
CA MET A 148 -34.97 12.68 4.71
C MET A 148 -33.61 11.98 4.71
N MET A 149 -32.86 12.18 5.79
CA MET A 149 -31.63 11.45 6.09
C MET A 149 -31.86 10.59 7.34
N TYR A 150 -31.65 9.28 7.21
CA TYR A 150 -31.67 8.34 8.33
C TYR A 150 -30.25 8.16 8.84
N TYR A 151 -30.01 8.43 10.12
CA TYR A 151 -28.74 8.12 10.77
C TYR A 151 -28.94 6.87 11.62
N VAL A 152 -28.38 5.76 11.17
CA VAL A 152 -28.52 4.44 11.80
C VAL A 152 -27.29 4.17 12.68
N TYR A 153 -27.48 4.24 13.99
CA TYR A 153 -26.51 3.82 14.99
C TYR A 153 -26.76 2.35 15.39
N SER A 154 -25.83 1.75 16.13
CA SER A 154 -25.95 0.37 16.61
C SER A 154 -27.18 0.14 17.51
N ASP A 155 -27.61 1.16 18.25
CA ASP A 155 -28.66 1.10 19.28
C ASP A 155 -29.92 1.93 18.94
N LYS A 156 -29.80 2.91 18.04
CA LYS A 156 -30.86 3.87 17.73
C LYS A 156 -30.84 4.35 16.29
N VAL A 157 -32.00 4.80 15.79
CA VAL A 157 -32.14 5.45 14.49
C VAL A 157 -32.63 6.88 14.70
N LEU A 158 -31.90 7.86 14.16
CA LEU A 158 -32.29 9.27 14.19
C LEU A 158 -32.78 9.70 12.81
N LEU A 159 -33.92 10.41 12.77
CA LEU A 159 -34.42 11.05 11.56
C LEU A 159 -34.12 12.54 11.55
N SER A 160 -33.50 13.00 10.46
CA SER A 160 -33.32 14.42 10.17
C SER A 160 -34.15 14.82 8.96
N PHE A 161 -34.90 15.91 9.11
CA PHE A 161 -35.63 16.57 8.03
C PHE A 161 -34.91 17.89 7.71
N LYS A 162 -34.40 17.99 6.48
CA LYS A 162 -33.60 19.08 5.88
C LYS A 162 -32.08 18.94 5.95
N ASN A 163 -31.52 19.04 4.75
CA ASN A 163 -30.13 18.78 4.36
C ASN A 163 -29.08 19.80 4.83
N LYS A 164 -29.39 20.70 5.79
CA LYS A 164 -28.47 21.82 6.12
C LYS A 164 -28.33 22.17 7.60
N THR A 165 -29.20 21.70 8.49
CA THR A 165 -29.02 21.83 9.95
C THR A 165 -29.50 20.54 10.59
N VAL A 166 -28.61 19.82 11.28
CA VAL A 166 -28.93 18.55 11.93
C VAL A 166 -29.80 18.82 13.16
N LYS A 167 -31.09 19.07 12.95
CA LYS A 167 -32.11 19.04 14.00
C LYS A 167 -32.77 17.67 13.93
N PHE A 168 -32.41 16.80 14.89
CA PHE A 168 -33.00 15.48 15.02
C PHE A 168 -34.46 15.62 15.46
N ASN A 169 -35.40 15.21 14.60
CA ASN A 169 -36.82 15.35 14.88
C ASN A 169 -37.38 14.15 15.65
N LYS A 170 -36.78 12.97 15.49
CA LYS A 170 -37.26 11.76 16.14
C LYS A 170 -36.15 10.73 16.30
N THR A 171 -36.10 10.14 17.49
CA THR A 171 -35.19 9.04 17.87
C THR A 171 -36.02 7.78 18.06
N TYR A 172 -35.61 6.69 17.44
CA TYR A 172 -36.20 5.37 17.64
C TYR A 172 -35.16 4.44 18.26
N SER A 173 -35.52 3.72 19.32
CA SER A 173 -34.71 2.65 19.89
C SER A 173 -34.89 1.35 19.08
N LEU A 174 -33.99 0.39 19.27
CA LEU A 174 -34.12 -0.96 18.70
C LEU A 174 -35.48 -1.62 19.04
N ALA A 175 -35.99 -1.41 20.27
CA ALA A 175 -37.27 -1.96 20.72
C ALA A 175 -38.45 -1.36 19.94
N ASP A 176 -38.40 -0.04 19.69
CA ASP A 176 -39.43 0.65 18.92
C ASP A 176 -39.50 0.11 17.49
N CYS A 177 -38.34 -0.09 16.86
CA CYS A 177 -38.25 -0.67 15.51
C CYS A 177 -38.84 -2.09 15.45
N LYS A 178 -38.52 -2.96 16.42
CA LYS A 178 -39.10 -4.31 16.50
C LYS A 178 -40.63 -4.29 16.68
N SER A 179 -41.15 -3.34 17.45
CA SER A 179 -42.59 -3.19 17.65
C SER A 179 -43.32 -2.73 16.38
N LEU A 180 -42.71 -1.80 15.63
CA LEU A 180 -43.20 -1.31 14.35
C LEU A 180 -43.22 -2.41 13.30
N GLN A 181 -42.15 -3.21 13.21
CA GLN A 181 -42.08 -4.35 12.29
C GLN A 181 -43.21 -5.35 12.56
N LYS A 182 -43.48 -5.68 13.83
CA LYS A 182 -44.59 -6.56 14.21
C LYS A 182 -45.96 -5.98 13.82
N ARG A 183 -46.18 -4.68 13.99
CA ARG A 183 -47.43 -4.02 13.58
C ARG A 183 -47.62 -4.00 12.07
N ILE A 184 -46.57 -3.74 11.30
CA ILE A 184 -46.60 -3.76 9.83
C ILE A 184 -46.90 -5.17 9.33
N TYR A 185 -46.23 -6.18 9.89
CA TYR A 185 -46.47 -7.57 9.54
C TYR A 185 -47.91 -8.01 9.82
N LYS A 186 -48.47 -7.61 10.97
CA LYS A 186 -49.85 -7.90 11.34
C LYS A 186 -50.88 -7.24 10.41
N ARG A 187 -50.59 -6.04 9.88
CA ARG A 187 -51.45 -5.37 8.89
C ARG A 187 -51.40 -5.97 7.49
N HIS A 188 -50.30 -6.62 7.13
CA HIS A 188 -50.17 -7.30 5.84
C HIS A 188 -50.71 -8.74 5.84
N THR A 189 -50.99 -9.29 7.02
CA THR A 189 -51.50 -10.66 7.21
C THR A 189 -52.96 -10.70 7.67
N SER A 190 -53.61 -9.54 7.83
CA SER A 190 -55.07 -9.39 8.00
C SER A 190 -55.69 -8.85 6.72
#